data_AF-A0A1D0A0A1-F1
#
_entry.id   AF-A0A1D0A0A1-F1
#
_cell.length_a   1.000
_cell.length_b   1.000
_cell.length_c   1.000
_cell.angle_alpha   90.00
_cell.angle_beta   90.00
_cell.angle_gamma   90.00
#
_symmetry.space_group_name_H-M   'P 1'
#
loop_
_entity.id
_entity.type
_entity.pdbx_description
1 polymer ?
#
loop_
_entity_poly.entity_id
_entity_poly.type
_entity_poly.pdbx_seq_one_letter_code
_entity_poly.pdbx_strand_id
1 'polypeptide(L)'
;AHLHIGKGGVNLSNQASGRTLLVENLTGNITVDGPLRVNNQVGGAAVAGSSANFEFKAGTDTKNGTVTFNNDISLGRFVNLKVDAHTANFKGIDTGNGGFNTLDFSGVTNKVNINKLITASTNVAIKNFNINELLVKTNGISVGEYTHFSEDIGSQSRINTVRLETGTRSIYSGGVKFKSGEKLVINDFYYAPWNYFDARNIKNVEITNKLAFGPQGSPWGTAQLMFNNLTLGQNAVMDYSQFSNLTIQGDFTNNQGTINYLVRGGQVATLNAGHQASMIFNNLVDSATGFYKPLMKINSAQNLTKNKEHVLVKARNIDYNLVGVQGASYDSISASNTNLQEQFKERLALYNNNNRMDICVVRKDNLNDIKACGMAIGNQSMVNNPENYKYLEGKAWKNTGINKTANNTTIAVNLGNNSAPTSSESNTTNLPTNTTNKARFASYALIKNAPFARYSATPN
;
A
#
# COMPACT_ATOMS: atom_id res chain seq x y z
N ALA A 1 -38.82 -15.58 -5.70
CA ALA A 1 -37.47 -15.72 -6.30
C ALA A 1 -36.75 -14.39 -6.45
N HIS A 2 -37.35 -13.37 -7.08
CA HIS A 2 -36.71 -12.06 -7.28
C HIS A 2 -37.69 -10.91 -6.97
N LEU A 3 -37.24 -9.92 -6.21
CA LEU A 3 -37.90 -8.62 -6.06
C LEU A 3 -37.10 -7.60 -6.88
N HIS A 4 -37.73 -7.03 -7.91
CA HIS A 4 -37.07 -6.11 -8.81
C HIS A 4 -37.70 -4.72 -8.74
N ILE A 5 -36.93 -3.74 -8.28
CA ILE A 5 -37.30 -2.33 -8.25
C ILE A 5 -36.68 -1.67 -9.48
N GLY A 6 -37.53 -1.26 -10.42
CA GLY A 6 -37.10 -0.66 -11.67
C GLY A 6 -36.51 0.75 -11.51
N LYS A 7 -36.30 1.41 -12.65
CA LYS A 7 -35.61 2.72 -12.77
C LYS A 7 -36.23 3.86 -11.93
N GLY A 8 -37.50 3.75 -11.54
CA GLY A 8 -38.14 4.71 -10.63
C GLY A 8 -37.43 4.81 -9.28
N GLY A 9 -36.84 3.70 -8.81
CA GLY A 9 -36.11 3.63 -7.55
C GLY A 9 -37.02 3.65 -6.34
N VAL A 10 -36.50 4.15 -5.23
CA VAL A 10 -37.20 4.18 -3.95
C VAL A 10 -37.20 5.61 -3.41
N ASN A 11 -38.36 6.08 -2.97
CA ASN A 11 -38.49 7.41 -2.39
C ASN A 11 -39.07 7.31 -0.97
N LEU A 12 -38.40 7.96 -0.03
CA LEU A 12 -38.83 8.08 1.36
C LEU A 12 -39.14 9.54 1.67
N SER A 13 -40.42 9.87 1.83
CA SER A 13 -40.79 11.16 2.42
C SER A 13 -40.42 11.16 3.90
N ASN A 14 -39.66 12.14 4.37
CA ASN A 14 -39.20 12.26 5.75
C ASN A 14 -39.44 13.69 6.28
N GLN A 15 -40.00 13.78 7.50
CA GLN A 15 -40.33 15.03 8.20
C GLN A 15 -39.76 14.98 9.63
N ALA A 16 -40.44 15.54 10.64
CA ALA A 16 -39.88 15.76 11.97
C ALA A 16 -39.65 14.50 12.83
N SER A 17 -40.32 13.37 12.58
CA SER A 17 -40.21 12.19 13.46
C SER A 17 -39.16 11.15 13.04
N GLY A 18 -38.44 11.38 11.94
CA GLY A 18 -37.63 10.33 11.31
C GLY A 18 -38.51 9.21 10.74
N ARG A 19 -38.02 8.51 9.72
CA ARG A 19 -38.79 7.42 9.09
C ARG A 19 -37.89 6.31 8.65
N THR A 20 -38.43 5.11 8.69
CA THR A 20 -37.78 3.89 8.21
C THR A 20 -38.62 3.27 7.12
N LEU A 21 -37.98 2.91 6.02
CA LEU A 21 -38.58 2.14 4.94
C LEU A 21 -37.90 0.78 4.86
N LEU A 22 -38.67 -0.28 5.09
CA LEU A 22 -38.22 -1.66 4.96
C LEU A 22 -38.66 -2.23 3.62
N VAL A 23 -37.70 -2.76 2.86
CA VAL A 23 -37.90 -3.56 1.66
C VAL A 23 -37.39 -4.96 1.94
N GLU A 24 -38.28 -5.94 2.00
CA GLU A 24 -37.94 -7.30 2.38
C GLU A 24 -38.37 -8.33 1.33
N ASN A 25 -37.50 -9.31 1.08
CA ASN A 25 -37.80 -10.51 0.32
C ASN A 25 -37.34 -11.72 1.12
N LEU A 26 -38.29 -12.50 1.64
CA LEU A 26 -38.00 -13.59 2.57
C LEU A 26 -37.16 -14.72 1.98
N THR A 27 -37.36 -15.02 0.70
CA THR A 27 -36.80 -16.24 0.09
C THR A 27 -35.73 -15.98 -0.95
N GLY A 28 -35.75 -14.80 -1.57
CA GLY A 28 -34.99 -14.54 -2.79
C GLY A 28 -34.19 -13.23 -2.78
N ASN A 29 -33.80 -12.82 -3.99
CA ASN A 29 -32.92 -11.67 -4.19
C ASN A 29 -33.70 -10.34 -4.29
N ILE A 30 -33.03 -9.24 -4.03
CA ILE A 30 -33.51 -7.87 -4.29
C ILE A 30 -32.58 -7.20 -5.29
N THR A 31 -33.14 -6.62 -6.35
CA THR A 31 -32.39 -5.79 -7.31
C THR A 31 -33.03 -4.42 -7.42
N VAL A 32 -32.24 -3.37 -7.22
CA VAL A 32 -32.67 -1.96 -7.33
C VAL A 32 -31.91 -1.27 -8.46
N ASP A 33 -32.63 -0.86 -9.50
CA ASP A 33 -32.07 -0.22 -10.70
C ASP A 33 -32.21 1.32 -10.71
N GLY A 34 -33.06 1.85 -9.83
CA GLY A 34 -33.24 3.28 -9.65
C GLY A 34 -32.49 3.83 -8.43
N PRO A 35 -32.47 5.16 -8.26
CA PRO A 35 -31.80 5.79 -7.14
C PRO A 35 -32.65 5.72 -5.86
N LEU A 36 -31.99 5.97 -4.72
CA LEU A 36 -32.66 6.22 -3.44
C LEU A 36 -32.87 7.73 -3.28
N ARG A 37 -34.08 8.13 -2.93
CA ARG A 37 -34.47 9.53 -2.74
C ARG A 37 -35.08 9.76 -1.37
N VAL A 38 -34.74 10.90 -0.78
CA VAL A 38 -35.45 11.42 0.40
C VAL A 38 -36.15 12.69 -0.05
N ASN A 39 -37.45 12.81 0.24
CA ASN A 39 -38.26 13.96 -0.17
C ASN A 39 -38.14 14.29 -1.68
N ASN A 40 -38.20 13.24 -2.53
CA ASN A 40 -38.09 13.32 -3.99
C ASN A 40 -36.73 13.79 -4.53
N GLN A 41 -35.69 13.86 -3.70
CA GLN A 41 -34.36 14.31 -4.09
C GLN A 41 -33.30 13.21 -3.87
N VAL A 42 -32.44 13.00 -4.88
CA VAL A 42 -31.23 12.18 -4.75
C VAL A 42 -30.22 12.96 -3.92
N GLY A 43 -29.58 12.32 -2.93
CA GLY A 43 -28.77 13.04 -1.95
C GLY A 43 -29.60 13.91 -0.99
N GLY A 44 -30.93 13.72 -0.95
CA GLY A 44 -31.80 14.39 -0.01
C GLY A 44 -31.32 14.18 1.43
N ALA A 45 -31.42 15.22 2.24
CA ALA A 45 -30.94 15.22 3.62
C ALA A 45 -32.07 15.09 4.64
N ALA A 46 -31.71 14.67 5.83
CA ALA A 46 -32.53 14.67 7.02
C ALA A 46 -31.90 15.58 8.09
N VAL A 47 -32.56 15.71 9.23
CA VAL A 47 -32.10 16.53 10.37
C VAL A 47 -31.77 15.64 11.57
N ALA A 48 -30.97 16.17 12.50
CA ALA A 48 -30.65 15.49 13.75
C ALA A 48 -31.94 15.16 14.52
N GLY A 49 -32.05 13.93 15.04
CA GLY A 49 -33.26 13.44 15.70
C GLY A 49 -34.36 12.91 14.77
N SER A 50 -34.21 13.11 13.45
CA SER A 50 -35.22 12.73 12.46
C SER A 50 -34.60 12.03 11.25
N SER A 51 -33.77 11.00 11.46
CA SER A 51 -33.06 10.32 10.38
C SER A 51 -34.01 9.66 9.36
N ALA A 52 -33.56 9.57 8.12
CA ALA A 52 -34.22 8.79 7.08
C ALA A 52 -33.49 7.46 6.93
N ASN A 53 -34.16 6.34 7.12
CA ASN A 53 -33.54 5.02 7.18
C ASN A 53 -34.09 4.13 6.05
N PHE A 54 -33.21 3.65 5.19
CA PHE A 54 -33.53 2.63 4.20
C PHE A 54 -33.04 1.27 4.71
N GLU A 55 -33.92 0.28 4.75
CA GLU A 55 -33.57 -1.08 5.14
C GLU A 55 -33.92 -2.07 4.03
N PHE A 56 -32.96 -2.90 3.64
CA PHE A 56 -33.15 -3.94 2.65
C PHE A 56 -32.79 -5.29 3.25
N LYS A 57 -33.71 -6.26 3.17
CA LYS A 57 -33.51 -7.61 3.70
C LYS A 57 -33.80 -8.66 2.62
N ALA A 58 -32.81 -9.46 2.24
CA ALA A 58 -32.97 -10.46 1.18
C ALA A 58 -32.64 -11.87 1.66
N GLY A 59 -33.50 -12.83 1.32
CA GLY A 59 -33.37 -14.23 1.68
C GLY A 59 -33.30 -14.43 3.19
N THR A 60 -34.17 -13.76 3.94
CA THR A 60 -34.15 -13.82 5.42
C THR A 60 -34.42 -15.22 5.95
N ASP A 61 -35.26 -16.01 5.28
CA ASP A 61 -35.53 -17.41 5.64
C ASP A 61 -34.50 -18.36 5.06
N THR A 62 -34.03 -18.09 3.84
CA THR A 62 -33.10 -18.97 3.11
C THR A 62 -31.63 -18.73 3.46
N LYS A 63 -31.31 -17.59 4.09
CA LYS A 63 -29.96 -17.10 4.40
C LYS A 63 -29.02 -17.05 3.19
N ASN A 64 -29.58 -16.98 1.98
CA ASN A 64 -28.85 -17.02 0.71
C ASN A 64 -29.28 -15.92 -0.28
N GLY A 65 -29.97 -14.88 0.21
CA GLY A 65 -30.42 -13.77 -0.62
C GLY A 65 -29.28 -12.83 -1.01
N THR A 66 -29.34 -12.29 -2.23
CA THR A 66 -28.44 -11.23 -2.69
C THR A 66 -29.22 -9.92 -2.82
N VAL A 67 -28.63 -8.83 -2.34
CA VAL A 67 -29.10 -7.47 -2.63
C VAL A 67 -28.14 -6.82 -3.63
N THR A 68 -28.68 -6.30 -4.74
CA THR A 68 -27.88 -5.63 -5.78
C THR A 68 -28.44 -4.26 -6.08
N PHE A 69 -27.59 -3.24 -5.98
CA PHE A 69 -27.87 -1.88 -6.41
C PHE A 69 -27.08 -1.57 -7.69
N ASN A 70 -27.79 -1.50 -8.81
CA ASN A 70 -27.21 -1.22 -10.13
C ASN A 70 -27.05 0.28 -10.40
N ASN A 71 -27.64 1.14 -9.58
CA ASN A 71 -27.49 2.59 -9.65
C ASN A 71 -26.49 3.09 -8.59
N ASP A 72 -25.90 4.26 -8.84
CA ASP A 72 -25.12 4.94 -7.82
C ASP A 72 -26.06 5.50 -6.75
N ILE A 73 -25.74 5.26 -5.49
CA ILE A 73 -26.51 5.74 -4.34
C ILE A 73 -25.84 7.00 -3.81
N SER A 74 -26.60 8.07 -3.59
CA SER A 74 -26.14 9.26 -2.88
C SER A 74 -27.03 9.53 -1.69
N LEU A 75 -26.44 9.54 -0.49
CA LEU A 75 -27.15 9.77 0.77
C LEU A 75 -26.73 11.11 1.36
N GLY A 76 -27.71 12.00 1.57
CA GLY A 76 -27.50 13.28 2.24
C GLY A 76 -27.30 13.11 3.75
N ARG A 77 -27.19 14.23 4.47
CA ARG A 77 -26.93 14.25 5.92
C ARG A 77 -27.99 13.45 6.70
N PHE A 78 -27.60 12.66 7.70
CA PHE A 78 -28.51 11.85 8.55
C PHE A 78 -29.39 10.84 7.79
N VAL A 79 -28.96 10.40 6.60
CA VAL A 79 -29.63 9.33 5.85
C VAL A 79 -28.85 8.03 6.01
N ASN A 80 -29.54 6.97 6.43
CA ASN A 80 -28.93 5.69 6.74
C ASN A 80 -29.37 4.61 5.76
N LEU A 81 -28.48 3.65 5.51
CA LEU A 81 -28.73 2.48 4.70
C LEU A 81 -28.33 1.22 5.48
N LYS A 82 -29.28 0.33 5.70
CA LYS A 82 -29.06 -1.00 6.28
C LYS A 82 -29.32 -2.06 5.22
N VAL A 83 -28.43 -3.04 5.12
CA VAL A 83 -28.62 -4.22 4.26
C VAL A 83 -28.33 -5.49 5.02
N ASP A 84 -29.32 -6.38 5.11
CA ASP A 84 -29.20 -7.73 5.65
C ASP A 84 -29.37 -8.73 4.49
N ALA A 85 -28.31 -9.48 4.17
CA ALA A 85 -28.29 -10.39 3.02
C ALA A 85 -27.18 -11.43 3.16
N HIS A 86 -27.14 -12.42 2.27
CA HIS A 86 -25.94 -13.23 2.12
C HIS A 86 -24.82 -12.42 1.48
N THR A 87 -25.11 -11.79 0.34
CA THR A 87 -24.18 -10.95 -0.42
C THR A 87 -24.84 -9.62 -0.76
N ALA A 88 -24.09 -8.52 -0.69
CA ALA A 88 -24.56 -7.21 -1.13
C ALA A 88 -23.63 -6.63 -2.20
N ASN A 89 -24.18 -6.18 -3.33
CA ASN A 89 -23.42 -5.62 -4.45
C ASN A 89 -23.87 -4.19 -4.73
N PHE A 90 -22.91 -3.29 -4.88
CA PHE A 90 -23.15 -1.87 -5.12
C PHE A 90 -22.27 -1.35 -6.26
N LYS A 91 -22.90 -0.63 -7.20
CA LYS A 91 -22.18 0.14 -8.20
C LYS A 91 -21.40 1.32 -7.57
N GLY A 92 -22.05 2.06 -6.70
CA GLY A 92 -21.43 3.19 -6.01
C GLY A 92 -22.26 3.66 -4.83
N ILE A 93 -21.59 4.14 -3.78
CA ILE A 93 -22.22 4.77 -2.62
C ILE A 93 -21.46 6.07 -2.32
N ASP A 94 -22.18 7.19 -2.33
CA ASP A 94 -21.68 8.51 -1.99
C ASP A 94 -22.38 9.05 -0.75
N THR A 95 -21.59 9.20 0.31
CA THR A 95 -21.96 9.85 1.58
C THR A 95 -21.09 11.09 1.83
N GLY A 96 -20.25 11.47 0.86
CA GLY A 96 -19.24 12.52 1.01
C GLY A 96 -19.79 13.94 1.05
N ASN A 97 -21.02 14.17 0.57
CA ASN A 97 -21.68 15.48 0.60
C ASN A 97 -22.75 15.58 1.71
N GLY A 98 -22.96 14.50 2.47
CA GLY A 98 -23.97 14.44 3.53
C GLY A 98 -23.36 14.68 4.91
N GLY A 99 -22.90 13.59 5.52
CA GLY A 99 -22.33 13.56 6.86
C GLY A 99 -23.29 12.96 7.90
N PHE A 100 -22.74 12.33 8.93
CA PHE A 100 -23.49 11.58 9.95
C PHE A 100 -24.35 10.44 9.35
N ASN A 101 -23.81 9.79 8.32
CA ASN A 101 -24.44 8.64 7.67
C ASN A 101 -24.07 7.34 8.37
N THR A 102 -24.99 6.38 8.43
CA THR A 102 -24.70 4.98 8.77
C THR A 102 -24.97 4.08 7.58
N LEU A 103 -23.92 3.38 7.14
CA LEU A 103 -23.97 2.25 6.23
C LEU A 103 -23.85 0.98 7.07
N ASP A 104 -24.98 0.38 7.42
CA ASP A 104 -25.03 -0.84 8.21
C ASP A 104 -25.12 -2.08 7.32
N PHE A 105 -23.98 -2.73 7.13
CA PHE A 105 -23.83 -4.01 6.44
C PHE A 105 -23.42 -5.13 7.39
N SER A 106 -23.61 -4.94 8.70
CA SER A 106 -23.23 -5.91 9.73
C SER A 106 -24.02 -7.23 9.63
N GLY A 107 -25.22 -7.16 9.04
CA GLY A 107 -26.09 -8.30 8.72
C GLY A 107 -25.77 -8.99 7.40
N VAL A 108 -24.76 -8.53 6.64
CA VAL A 108 -24.28 -9.24 5.45
C VAL A 108 -23.37 -10.39 5.88
N THR A 109 -23.78 -11.63 5.58
CA THR A 109 -23.12 -12.82 6.17
C THR A 109 -21.90 -13.33 5.39
N ASN A 110 -21.83 -13.08 4.09
CA ASN A 110 -20.71 -13.53 3.25
C ASN A 110 -19.82 -12.35 2.84
N LYS A 111 -20.28 -11.51 1.92
CA LYS A 111 -19.42 -10.44 1.36
C LYS A 111 -20.22 -9.24 0.87
N VAL A 112 -19.62 -8.06 1.07
CA VAL A 112 -20.09 -6.80 0.48
C VAL A 112 -19.12 -6.37 -0.62
N ASN A 113 -19.64 -6.13 -1.83
CA ASN A 113 -18.86 -5.66 -2.96
C ASN A 113 -19.31 -4.25 -3.32
N ILE A 114 -18.40 -3.27 -3.27
CA ILE A 114 -18.69 -1.88 -3.61
C ILE A 114 -17.70 -1.44 -4.68
N ASN A 115 -18.18 -1.02 -5.85
CA ASN A 115 -17.26 -0.55 -6.88
C ASN A 115 -16.69 0.85 -6.55
N LYS A 116 -17.49 1.78 -6.01
CA LYS A 116 -16.99 3.06 -5.50
C LYS A 116 -17.64 3.46 -4.19
N LEU A 117 -16.85 3.79 -3.19
CA LEU A 117 -17.31 4.29 -1.90
C LEU A 117 -16.70 5.68 -1.66
N ILE A 118 -17.55 6.70 -1.53
CA ILE A 118 -17.16 8.06 -1.19
C ILE A 118 -17.69 8.36 0.21
N THR A 119 -16.80 8.73 1.12
CA THR A 119 -17.13 8.95 2.54
C THR A 119 -16.56 10.27 3.04
N ALA A 120 -17.14 10.80 4.12
CA ALA A 120 -16.59 11.93 4.85
C ALA A 120 -16.81 11.73 6.36
N SER A 121 -18.05 11.87 6.82
CA SER A 121 -18.51 11.55 8.19
C SER A 121 -19.49 10.38 8.12
N THR A 122 -18.95 9.17 8.07
CA THR A 122 -19.71 7.96 7.72
C THR A 122 -19.33 6.80 8.63
N ASN A 123 -20.31 6.24 9.33
CA ASN A 123 -20.18 4.96 10.01
C ASN A 123 -20.40 3.82 9.00
N VAL A 124 -19.41 2.95 8.81
CA VAL A 124 -19.43 1.82 7.89
C VAL A 124 -19.33 0.53 8.72
N ALA A 125 -20.47 -0.05 9.10
CA ALA A 125 -20.49 -1.30 9.84
C ALA A 125 -20.42 -2.47 8.86
N ILE A 126 -19.22 -3.04 8.67
CA ILE A 126 -18.94 -4.00 7.60
C ILE A 126 -17.87 -5.02 8.04
N LYS A 127 -18.08 -6.31 7.75
CA LYS A 127 -17.21 -7.40 8.21
C LYS A 127 -16.28 -7.97 7.15
N ASN A 128 -16.78 -8.30 5.97
CA ASN A 128 -15.98 -8.87 4.88
C ASN A 128 -16.35 -8.18 3.57
N PHE A 129 -15.38 -7.55 2.93
CA PHE A 129 -15.67 -6.70 1.78
C PHE A 129 -14.60 -6.67 0.70
N ASN A 130 -15.04 -6.25 -0.48
CA ASN A 130 -14.19 -5.77 -1.55
C ASN A 130 -14.68 -4.39 -2.00
N ILE A 131 -13.86 -3.37 -1.76
CA ILE A 131 -14.11 -2.01 -2.25
C ILE A 131 -13.13 -1.73 -3.39
N ASN A 132 -13.61 -1.45 -4.60
CA ASN A 132 -12.71 -1.19 -5.71
C ASN A 132 -12.07 0.21 -5.61
N GLU A 133 -12.84 1.26 -5.32
CA GLU A 133 -12.31 2.59 -5.02
C GLU A 133 -12.93 3.16 -3.74
N LEU A 134 -12.09 3.50 -2.74
CA LEU A 134 -12.46 4.28 -1.56
C LEU A 134 -11.91 5.70 -1.69
N LEU A 135 -12.79 6.69 -1.78
CA LEU A 135 -12.46 8.11 -1.75
C LEU A 135 -12.86 8.70 -0.39
N VAL A 136 -11.89 9.24 0.34
CA VAL A 136 -12.07 9.76 1.69
C VAL A 136 -11.98 11.28 1.65
N LYS A 137 -13.12 11.94 1.79
CA LYS A 137 -13.22 13.39 1.88
C LYS A 137 -13.00 13.88 3.32
N THR A 138 -12.89 15.20 3.47
CA THR A 138 -12.83 15.88 4.77
C THR A 138 -14.05 16.78 4.98
N ASN A 139 -14.41 17.06 6.24
CA ASN A 139 -15.63 17.81 6.60
C ASN A 139 -15.36 19.29 6.91
N GLY A 140 -14.58 19.97 6.06
CA GLY A 140 -14.21 21.38 6.27
C GLY A 140 -13.38 21.57 7.54
N ILE A 141 -13.86 22.39 8.49
CA ILE A 141 -13.18 22.69 9.76
C ILE A 141 -13.66 21.85 10.95
N SER A 142 -14.73 21.05 10.79
CA SER A 142 -15.31 20.27 11.89
C SER A 142 -14.38 19.13 12.31
N VAL A 143 -14.11 18.99 13.61
CA VAL A 143 -13.27 17.92 14.15
C VAL A 143 -14.13 16.85 14.83
N GLY A 144 -13.68 15.59 14.79
CA GLY A 144 -14.44 14.45 15.32
C GLY A 144 -15.36 13.78 14.31
N GLU A 145 -15.41 14.27 13.08
CA GLU A 145 -16.15 13.68 11.97
C GLU A 145 -15.22 12.91 11.04
N TYR A 146 -15.48 11.61 10.84
CA TYR A 146 -14.61 10.73 10.08
C TYR A 146 -15.33 9.51 9.52
N THR A 147 -14.65 8.79 8.64
CA THR A 147 -15.08 7.47 8.16
C THR A 147 -14.69 6.42 9.18
N HIS A 148 -15.67 5.75 9.78
CA HIS A 148 -15.43 4.74 10.81
C HIS A 148 -15.86 3.36 10.34
N PHE A 149 -14.89 2.47 10.10
CA PHE A 149 -15.16 1.05 9.95
C PHE A 149 -15.37 0.44 11.34
N SER A 150 -16.64 0.31 11.73
CA SER A 150 -17.07 0.09 13.12
C SER A 150 -17.31 -1.37 13.49
N GLU A 151 -16.95 -2.29 12.61
CA GLU A 151 -16.99 -3.74 12.84
C GLU A 151 -15.59 -4.35 12.71
N ASP A 152 -15.46 -5.62 13.12
CA ASP A 152 -14.26 -6.39 12.82
C ASP A 152 -14.23 -6.75 11.34
N ILE A 153 -13.22 -6.27 10.61
CA ILE A 153 -13.11 -6.47 9.16
C ILE A 153 -12.53 -7.85 8.76
N GLY A 154 -12.29 -8.73 9.73
CA GLY A 154 -11.76 -10.07 9.50
C GLY A 154 -10.36 -10.05 8.85
N SER A 155 -10.11 -11.03 7.98
CA SER A 155 -8.81 -11.25 7.33
C SER A 155 -8.85 -11.27 5.79
N GLN A 156 -10.05 -11.16 5.21
CA GLN A 156 -10.29 -11.31 3.76
C GLN A 156 -10.70 -9.98 3.09
N SER A 157 -10.77 -8.90 3.86
CA SER A 157 -11.19 -7.59 3.39
C SER A 157 -10.12 -6.96 2.49
N ARG A 158 -10.58 -6.37 1.39
CA ARG A 158 -9.73 -5.74 0.37
C ARG A 158 -10.26 -4.38 -0.04
N ILE A 159 -9.34 -3.45 -0.25
CA ILE A 159 -9.59 -2.20 -0.98
C ILE A 159 -8.63 -2.14 -2.16
N ASN A 160 -9.11 -2.08 -3.40
CA ASN A 160 -8.18 -2.00 -4.53
C ASN A 160 -7.48 -0.63 -4.54
N THR A 161 -8.24 0.46 -4.47
CA THR A 161 -7.67 1.82 -4.43
C THR A 161 -8.20 2.62 -3.24
N VAL A 162 -7.31 3.16 -2.42
CA VAL A 162 -7.61 4.20 -1.42
C VAL A 162 -7.13 5.54 -1.96
N ARG A 163 -7.99 6.56 -1.90
CA ARG A 163 -7.65 7.95 -2.20
C ARG A 163 -8.10 8.84 -1.05
N LEU A 164 -7.14 9.47 -0.38
CA LEU A 164 -7.44 10.57 0.52
C LEU A 164 -7.56 11.85 -0.31
N GLU A 165 -8.59 12.66 -0.02
CA GLU A 165 -8.69 14.01 -0.55
C GLU A 165 -7.94 14.99 0.35
N THR A 166 -7.38 16.05 -0.24
CA THR A 166 -6.73 17.12 0.49
C THR A 166 -7.72 17.75 1.47
N GLY A 167 -7.34 17.79 2.75
CA GLY A 167 -8.14 18.39 3.80
C GLY A 167 -7.91 19.89 3.96
N THR A 168 -8.54 20.44 5.00
CA THR A 168 -8.36 21.84 5.38
C THR A 168 -6.99 22.04 6.02
N ARG A 169 -6.24 23.03 5.53
CA ARG A 169 -4.86 23.27 5.95
C ARG A 169 -4.72 23.36 7.47
N SER A 170 -3.72 22.66 8.00
CA SER A 170 -3.36 22.64 9.42
C SER A 170 -4.36 21.93 10.36
N ILE A 171 -5.41 21.29 9.83
CA ILE A 171 -6.42 20.58 10.63
C ILE A 171 -6.68 19.20 10.03
N TYR A 172 -6.79 18.17 10.88
CA TYR A 172 -7.18 16.82 10.48
C TYR A 172 -8.68 16.59 10.76
N SER A 173 -9.53 17.25 9.97
CA SER A 173 -11.00 17.26 10.09
C SER A 173 -11.72 16.10 9.38
N GLY A 174 -10.95 15.18 8.82
CA GLY A 174 -11.46 14.00 8.14
C GLY A 174 -10.38 12.95 8.01
N GLY A 175 -10.81 11.70 7.93
CA GLY A 175 -9.94 10.54 7.83
C GLY A 175 -10.69 9.24 7.99
N VAL A 176 -9.93 8.15 8.05
CA VAL A 176 -10.46 6.80 8.25
C VAL A 176 -9.97 6.25 9.57
N LYS A 177 -10.86 5.57 10.30
CA LYS A 177 -10.53 4.81 11.49
C LYS A 177 -11.17 3.42 11.43
N PHE A 178 -10.46 2.42 11.95
CA PHE A 178 -10.96 1.06 12.08
C PHE A 178 -11.14 0.66 13.55
N LYS A 179 -12.19 -0.12 13.83
CA LYS A 179 -12.44 -0.72 15.14
C LYS A 179 -11.50 -1.90 15.41
N SER A 180 -11.49 -2.91 14.55
CA SER A 180 -10.59 -4.07 14.63
C SER A 180 -10.50 -4.82 13.30
N GLY A 181 -9.49 -5.68 13.18
CA GLY A 181 -9.38 -6.67 12.11
C GLY A 181 -8.02 -7.35 12.08
N GLU A 182 -7.96 -8.54 11.48
CA GLU A 182 -6.72 -9.33 11.39
C GLU A 182 -5.88 -8.90 10.17
N LYS A 183 -6.51 -8.68 9.02
CA LYS A 183 -5.80 -8.31 7.79
C LYS A 183 -6.63 -7.46 6.85
N LEU A 184 -6.03 -6.38 6.34
CA LEU A 184 -6.53 -5.56 5.25
C LEU A 184 -5.52 -5.54 4.11
N VAL A 185 -5.97 -5.90 2.90
CA VAL A 185 -5.14 -5.79 1.69
C VAL A 185 -5.54 -4.55 0.90
N ILE A 186 -4.54 -3.73 0.55
CA ILE A 186 -4.71 -2.53 -0.26
C ILE A 186 -3.81 -2.63 -1.49
N ASN A 187 -4.33 -2.45 -2.71
CA ASN A 187 -3.44 -2.48 -3.88
C ASN A 187 -2.73 -1.14 -4.03
N ASP A 188 -3.49 -0.07 -4.23
CA ASP A 188 -3.01 1.29 -4.44
C ASP A 188 -3.51 2.22 -3.31
N PHE A 189 -2.57 2.89 -2.64
CA PHE A 189 -2.83 3.85 -1.59
C PHE A 189 -2.30 5.21 -1.99
N TYR A 190 -3.21 6.18 -2.15
CA TYR A 190 -2.90 7.57 -2.46
C TYR A 190 -3.23 8.47 -1.28
N TYR A 191 -2.19 8.97 -0.59
CA TYR A 191 -2.36 9.88 0.53
C TYR A 191 -2.38 11.35 0.07
N ALA A 192 -3.06 12.20 0.84
CA ALA A 192 -3.17 13.63 0.62
C ALA A 192 -2.99 14.38 1.96
N PRO A 193 -2.55 15.64 1.94
CA PRO A 193 -2.27 16.37 3.16
C PRO A 193 -3.56 16.73 3.90
N TRP A 194 -3.44 16.87 5.22
CA TRP A 194 -4.52 17.25 6.15
C TRP A 194 -5.68 16.25 6.22
N ASN A 195 -5.35 14.99 5.95
CA ASN A 195 -6.24 13.84 6.04
C ASN A 195 -5.46 12.69 6.70
N TYR A 196 -6.16 11.72 7.29
CA TYR A 196 -5.53 10.63 8.02
C TYR A 196 -6.12 9.26 7.68
N PHE A 197 -5.29 8.24 7.86
CA PHE A 197 -5.67 6.84 7.77
C PHE A 197 -5.15 6.09 8.99
N ASP A 198 -6.06 5.79 9.91
CA ASP A 198 -5.79 5.15 11.18
C ASP A 198 -6.18 3.67 11.17
N ALA A 199 -5.22 2.84 10.80
CA ALA A 199 -5.31 1.38 10.79
C ALA A 199 -4.51 0.73 11.93
N ARG A 200 -4.32 1.44 13.06
CA ARG A 200 -3.63 0.88 14.24
C ARG A 200 -4.36 -0.30 14.89
N ASN A 201 -5.67 -0.38 14.70
CA ASN A 201 -6.46 -1.52 15.18
C ASN A 201 -6.59 -2.66 14.17
N ILE A 202 -6.00 -2.52 12.98
CA ILE A 202 -5.86 -3.62 12.02
C ILE A 202 -4.50 -4.24 12.26
N LYS A 203 -4.47 -5.52 12.62
CA LYS A 203 -3.23 -6.18 12.98
C LYS A 203 -2.21 -6.13 11.84
N ASN A 204 -2.62 -6.46 10.62
CA ASN A 204 -1.76 -6.46 9.44
C ASN A 204 -2.38 -5.68 8.27
N VAL A 205 -1.65 -4.70 7.74
CA VAL A 205 -1.98 -4.07 6.46
C VAL A 205 -0.93 -4.45 5.43
N GLU A 206 -1.39 -4.88 4.25
CA GLU A 206 -0.52 -5.22 3.12
C GLU A 206 -0.79 -4.29 1.93
N ILE A 207 0.25 -3.61 1.45
CA ILE A 207 0.22 -2.84 0.20
C ILE A 207 0.77 -3.71 -0.92
N THR A 208 -0.01 -4.00 -1.96
CA THR A 208 0.41 -4.93 -3.02
C THR A 208 0.90 -4.27 -4.30
N ASN A 209 0.64 -2.97 -4.51
CA ASN A 209 1.10 -2.27 -5.72
C ASN A 209 1.77 -0.93 -5.41
N LYS A 210 1.08 0.03 -4.77
CA LYS A 210 1.62 1.37 -4.57
C LYS A 210 1.17 2.03 -3.28
N LEU A 211 2.06 2.71 -2.57
CA LEU A 211 1.76 3.71 -1.55
C LEU A 211 2.46 5.00 -1.93
N ALA A 212 1.72 6.04 -2.28
CA ALA A 212 2.31 7.28 -2.76
C ALA A 212 1.44 8.50 -2.46
N PHE A 213 2.03 9.69 -2.62
CA PHE A 213 1.25 10.93 -2.64
C PHE A 213 0.25 10.87 -3.80
N GLY A 214 -0.92 11.47 -3.61
CA GLY A 214 -1.99 11.50 -4.61
C GLY A 214 -1.53 12.03 -5.97
N PRO A 215 -2.35 11.84 -7.02
CA PRO A 215 -1.97 12.07 -8.42
C PRO A 215 -1.53 13.50 -8.77
N GLN A 216 -1.59 14.46 -7.85
CA GLN A 216 -1.33 15.88 -8.06
C GLN A 216 0.07 16.29 -7.58
N GLY A 217 1.08 16.11 -8.44
CA GLY A 217 2.36 16.81 -8.33
C GLY A 217 3.31 16.37 -7.20
N SER A 218 4.24 17.25 -6.83
CA SER A 218 5.21 17.00 -5.76
C SER A 218 4.51 16.95 -4.40
N PRO A 219 4.88 16.01 -3.51
CA PRO A 219 4.36 15.98 -2.14
C PRO A 219 4.57 17.30 -1.38
N TRP A 220 3.55 17.70 -0.61
CA TRP A 220 3.54 18.90 0.24
C TRP A 220 2.57 18.71 1.42
N GLY A 221 2.60 19.61 2.41
CA GLY A 221 1.73 19.55 3.59
C GLY A 221 2.07 18.36 4.50
N THR A 222 1.10 17.77 5.18
CA THR A 222 1.34 16.54 5.95
C THR A 222 0.08 15.68 6.02
N ALA A 223 0.20 14.39 5.72
CA ALA A 223 -0.83 13.38 6.00
C ALA A 223 -0.60 12.77 7.40
N GLN A 224 -1.46 11.86 7.84
CA GLN A 224 -1.17 10.99 8.98
C GLN A 224 -1.51 9.55 8.60
N LEU A 225 -0.49 8.74 8.39
CA LEU A 225 -0.65 7.32 8.07
C LEU A 225 -0.21 6.50 9.28
N MET A 226 -1.13 5.75 9.88
CA MET A 226 -0.88 5.04 11.13
C MET A 226 -1.26 3.57 10.97
N PHE A 227 -0.31 2.68 11.21
CA PHE A 227 -0.48 1.23 11.09
C PHE A 227 0.01 0.52 12.35
N ASN A 228 -0.56 -0.65 12.64
CA ASN A 228 0.05 -1.60 13.56
C ASN A 228 1.25 -2.26 12.88
N ASN A 229 0.99 -3.28 12.05
CA ASN A 229 1.99 -3.87 11.15
C ASN A 229 1.72 -3.43 9.70
N LEU A 230 2.80 -3.15 8.97
CA LEU A 230 2.74 -2.77 7.56
C LEU A 230 3.64 -3.68 6.72
N THR A 231 3.08 -4.29 5.69
CA THR A 231 3.81 -5.08 4.70
C THR A 231 3.75 -4.40 3.33
N LEU A 232 4.91 -4.19 2.71
CA LEU A 232 5.01 -3.97 1.28
C LEU A 232 5.15 -5.32 0.60
N GLY A 233 4.19 -5.68 -0.23
CA GLY A 233 4.18 -6.92 -1.00
C GLY A 233 5.20 -6.92 -2.14
N GLN A 234 5.28 -8.05 -2.83
CA GLN A 234 6.21 -8.24 -3.94
C GLN A 234 5.97 -7.20 -5.03
N ASN A 235 7.04 -6.52 -5.44
CA ASN A 235 7.03 -5.44 -6.43
C ASN A 235 6.25 -4.18 -6.04
N ALA A 236 5.67 -4.11 -4.84
CA ALA A 236 4.99 -2.92 -4.36
C ALA A 236 5.98 -1.75 -4.25
N VAL A 237 5.54 -0.54 -4.60
CA VAL A 237 6.36 0.67 -4.55
C VAL A 237 5.81 1.62 -3.51
N MET A 238 6.67 2.07 -2.60
CA MET A 238 6.34 3.05 -1.58
C MET A 238 7.13 4.34 -1.81
N ASP A 239 6.44 5.43 -2.16
CA ASP A 239 7.05 6.76 -2.24
C ASP A 239 7.00 7.38 -0.83
N TYR A 240 8.15 7.44 -0.16
CA TYR A 240 8.26 7.85 1.23
C TYR A 240 8.94 9.21 1.40
N SER A 241 8.34 10.04 2.24
CA SER A 241 8.81 11.39 2.56
C SER A 241 8.27 11.87 3.90
N GLN A 242 8.83 12.97 4.40
CA GLN A 242 8.34 13.65 5.61
C GLN A 242 6.85 14.05 5.52
N PHE A 243 6.32 14.25 4.32
CA PHE A 243 4.93 14.67 4.09
C PHE A 243 3.91 13.55 4.31
N SER A 244 4.36 12.28 4.35
CA SER A 244 3.48 11.13 4.62
C SER A 244 3.20 10.91 6.11
N ASN A 245 4.09 11.37 6.98
CA ASN A 245 4.05 11.18 8.43
C ASN A 245 3.63 9.74 8.84
N LEU A 246 4.33 8.75 8.28
CA LEU A 246 4.05 7.34 8.53
C LEU A 246 4.49 6.92 9.93
N THR A 247 3.57 6.33 10.69
CA THR A 247 3.81 5.70 11.98
C THR A 247 3.46 4.21 11.91
N ILE A 248 4.40 3.36 12.34
CA ILE A 248 4.23 1.90 12.42
C ILE A 248 4.49 1.48 13.87
N GLN A 249 3.45 1.00 14.57
CA GLN A 249 3.55 0.66 15.99
C GLN A 249 4.21 -0.71 16.24
N GLY A 250 3.98 -1.65 15.34
CA GLY A 250 4.55 -2.99 15.37
C GLY A 250 5.62 -3.17 14.30
N ASP A 251 5.40 -4.15 13.43
CA ASP A 251 6.39 -4.62 12.48
C ASP A 251 6.26 -3.98 11.10
N PHE A 252 7.41 -3.73 10.47
CA PHE A 252 7.50 -3.36 9.07
C PHE A 252 8.11 -4.50 8.27
N THR A 253 7.46 -4.94 7.19
CA THR A 253 8.03 -5.93 6.27
C THR A 253 8.10 -5.36 4.87
N ASN A 254 9.29 -5.32 4.28
CA ASN A 254 9.47 -5.10 2.86
C ASN A 254 9.72 -6.45 2.18
N ASN A 255 8.67 -7.04 1.60
CA ASN A 255 8.74 -8.31 0.88
C ASN A 255 9.01 -8.08 -0.60
N GLN A 256 10.26 -7.85 -0.98
CA GLN A 256 10.67 -7.65 -2.38
C GLN A 256 9.97 -6.45 -3.06
N GLY A 257 9.55 -5.46 -2.27
CA GLY A 257 9.07 -4.16 -2.72
C GLY A 257 10.21 -3.14 -2.83
N THR A 258 9.88 -1.91 -3.24
CA THR A 258 10.84 -0.81 -3.37
C THR A 258 10.35 0.43 -2.63
N ILE A 259 11.18 0.99 -1.75
CA ILE A 259 10.91 2.28 -1.09
C ILE A 259 11.69 3.39 -1.80
N ASN A 260 10.99 4.39 -2.34
CA ASN A 260 11.59 5.57 -2.94
C ASN A 260 11.60 6.72 -1.92
N TYR A 261 12.77 7.10 -1.44
CA TYR A 261 12.96 8.22 -0.52
C TYR A 261 13.04 9.54 -1.30
N LEU A 262 12.25 10.51 -0.87
CA LEU A 262 12.29 11.87 -1.37
C LEU A 262 13.29 12.72 -0.57
N VAL A 263 14.26 13.32 -1.26
CA VAL A 263 15.18 14.31 -0.65
C VAL A 263 14.51 15.68 -0.57
N ARG A 264 14.47 16.27 0.63
CA ARG A 264 13.98 17.63 0.88
C ARG A 264 14.87 18.32 1.92
N GLY A 265 15.26 19.57 1.65
CA GLY A 265 16.14 20.32 2.56
C GLY A 265 17.49 19.64 2.84
N GLY A 266 17.99 18.85 1.89
CA GLY A 266 19.22 18.07 2.03
C GLY A 266 19.10 16.83 2.92
N GLN A 267 17.89 16.40 3.27
CA GLN A 267 17.65 15.27 4.16
C GLN A 267 16.57 14.34 3.59
N VAL A 268 16.46 13.17 4.22
CA VAL A 268 15.40 12.17 4.00
C VAL A 268 14.69 11.90 5.32
N ALA A 269 13.42 11.52 5.26
CA ALA A 269 12.69 11.10 6.45
C ALA A 269 13.12 9.69 6.88
N THR A 270 13.22 9.45 8.19
CA THR A 270 13.49 8.13 8.74
C THR A 270 12.19 7.34 8.91
N LEU A 271 12.12 6.16 8.30
CA LEU A 271 11.05 5.19 8.53
C LEU A 271 11.31 4.46 9.85
N ASN A 272 10.43 4.65 10.82
CA ASN A 272 10.54 4.01 12.13
C ASN A 272 9.56 2.84 12.23
N ALA A 273 10.06 1.65 12.52
CA ALA A 273 9.24 0.51 12.93
C ALA A 273 9.30 0.37 14.47
N GLY A 274 8.15 0.28 15.12
CA GLY A 274 8.07 0.22 16.59
C GLY A 274 8.65 -1.06 17.19
N HIS A 275 8.67 -2.15 16.43
CA HIS A 275 9.24 -3.44 16.82
C HIS A 275 10.31 -3.94 15.84
N GLN A 276 9.97 -4.82 14.89
CA GLN A 276 10.91 -5.42 13.95
C GLN A 276 10.77 -4.80 12.54
N ALA A 277 11.87 -4.72 11.80
CA ALA A 277 11.85 -4.49 10.37
C ALA A 277 12.43 -5.71 9.62
N SER A 278 11.72 -6.21 8.61
CA SER A 278 12.18 -7.33 7.78
C SER A 278 12.42 -6.87 6.35
N MET A 279 13.65 -7.06 5.85
CA MET A 279 14.07 -6.75 4.49
C MET A 279 14.25 -8.04 3.71
N ILE A 280 13.25 -8.41 2.91
CA ILE A 280 13.25 -9.65 2.14
C ILE A 280 13.59 -9.33 0.68
N PHE A 281 14.61 -9.97 0.13
CA PHE A 281 15.07 -9.77 -1.25
C PHE A 281 15.39 -11.08 -1.94
N ASN A 282 15.55 -11.02 -3.26
CA ASN A 282 15.99 -12.12 -4.09
C ASN A 282 17.16 -11.67 -4.98
N ASN A 283 17.70 -12.59 -5.78
CA ASN A 283 18.78 -12.34 -6.74
C ASN A 283 18.26 -12.07 -8.16
N LEU A 284 17.02 -11.59 -8.34
CA LEU A 284 16.53 -11.20 -9.66
C LEU A 284 17.30 -10.00 -10.18
N VAL A 285 17.95 -10.20 -11.32
CA VAL A 285 18.54 -9.11 -12.12
C VAL A 285 17.43 -8.44 -12.93
N ASP A 286 17.30 -7.12 -12.76
CA ASP A 286 16.43 -6.28 -13.56
C ASP A 286 17.06 -6.09 -14.95
N SER A 287 16.36 -6.56 -15.99
CA SER A 287 16.85 -6.50 -17.38
C SER A 287 17.09 -5.07 -17.88
N ALA A 288 16.37 -4.08 -17.34
CA ALA A 288 16.57 -2.68 -17.73
C ALA A 288 17.92 -2.14 -17.24
N THR A 289 18.37 -2.58 -16.05
CA THR A 289 19.59 -2.08 -15.42
C THR A 289 20.77 -3.04 -15.53
N GLY A 290 20.54 -4.34 -15.75
CA GLY A 290 21.57 -5.38 -15.68
C GLY A 290 22.08 -5.65 -14.26
N PHE A 291 21.33 -5.26 -13.22
CA PHE A 291 21.71 -5.45 -11.82
C PHE A 291 20.51 -5.82 -10.94
N TYR A 292 20.75 -6.15 -9.67
CA TYR A 292 19.67 -6.49 -8.73
C TYR A 292 18.65 -5.36 -8.58
N LYS A 293 17.36 -5.73 -8.52
CA LYS A 293 16.29 -4.78 -8.24
C LYS A 293 16.49 -4.11 -6.88
N PRO A 294 16.53 -2.77 -6.79
CA PRO A 294 16.69 -2.09 -5.50
C PRO A 294 15.47 -2.28 -4.59
N LEU A 295 15.73 -2.55 -3.31
CA LEU A 295 14.72 -2.50 -2.24
C LEU A 295 14.48 -1.08 -1.74
N MET A 296 15.49 -0.20 -1.89
CA MET A 296 15.39 1.21 -1.53
C MET A 296 16.10 2.06 -2.57
N LYS A 297 15.51 3.20 -2.89
CA LYS A 297 16.04 4.19 -3.83
C LYS A 297 16.03 5.56 -3.17
N ILE A 298 17.12 6.30 -3.28
CA ILE A 298 17.16 7.73 -2.97
C ILE A 298 17.31 8.46 -4.30
N ASN A 299 16.24 9.11 -4.74
CA ASN A 299 16.28 9.93 -5.95
C ASN A 299 16.80 11.32 -5.62
N SER A 300 17.51 11.93 -6.57
CA SER A 300 18.17 13.22 -6.36
C SER A 300 19.14 13.22 -5.17
N ALA A 301 19.86 12.11 -4.98
CA ALA A 301 20.76 11.88 -3.86
C ALA A 301 21.92 12.89 -3.80
N GLN A 302 22.29 13.51 -4.93
CA GLN A 302 23.28 14.59 -4.97
C GLN A 302 22.90 15.81 -4.13
N ASN A 303 21.61 15.97 -3.81
CA ASN A 303 21.11 17.06 -2.98
C ASN A 303 21.22 16.76 -1.48
N LEU A 304 21.60 15.55 -1.06
CA LEU A 304 21.81 15.23 0.36
C LEU A 304 22.94 16.08 0.95
N THR A 305 22.78 16.51 2.20
CA THR A 305 23.87 17.15 2.95
C THR A 305 25.05 16.18 3.04
N LYS A 306 26.21 16.58 2.51
CA LYS A 306 27.41 15.75 2.51
C LYS A 306 28.00 15.56 3.91
N ASN A 307 28.76 14.47 4.09
CA ASN A 307 29.48 14.11 5.31
C ASN A 307 28.58 14.03 6.55
N LYS A 308 27.29 13.75 6.33
CA LYS A 308 26.26 13.60 7.35
C LYS A 308 25.60 12.25 7.17
N GLU A 309 25.36 11.55 8.27
CA GLU A 309 24.56 10.33 8.26
C GLU A 309 23.08 10.67 8.08
N HIS A 310 22.46 10.02 7.10
CA HIS A 310 21.03 10.10 6.81
C HIS A 310 20.40 8.73 7.08
N VAL A 311 19.66 8.64 8.19
CA VAL A 311 19.01 7.39 8.61
C VAL A 311 17.74 7.16 7.79
N LEU A 312 17.69 6.03 7.09
CA LEU A 312 16.57 5.63 6.24
C LEU A 312 15.53 4.81 6.99
N VAL A 313 16.00 3.82 7.77
CA VAL A 313 15.16 2.92 8.56
C VAL A 313 15.76 2.76 9.94
N LYS A 314 14.89 2.77 10.95
CA LYS A 314 15.25 2.49 12.34
C LYS A 314 14.22 1.55 12.96
N ALA A 315 14.69 0.50 13.63
CA ALA A 315 13.86 -0.49 14.33
C ALA A 315 14.62 -1.06 15.53
N ARG A 316 13.94 -1.85 16.37
CA ARG A 316 14.60 -2.58 17.48
C ARG A 316 15.47 -3.72 16.96
N ASN A 317 14.98 -4.40 15.93
CA ASN A 317 15.71 -5.40 15.18
C ASN A 317 15.42 -5.25 13.67
N ILE A 318 16.44 -5.39 12.84
CA ILE A 318 16.35 -5.41 11.38
C ILE A 318 16.91 -6.73 10.87
N ASP A 319 16.03 -7.53 10.28
CA ASP A 319 16.40 -8.80 9.66
C ASP A 319 16.50 -8.67 8.14
N TYR A 320 17.48 -9.38 7.59
CA TYR A 320 17.76 -9.43 6.16
C TYR A 320 17.55 -10.87 5.71
N ASN A 321 16.65 -11.09 4.75
CA ASN A 321 16.27 -12.42 4.32
C ASN A 321 16.41 -12.55 2.81
N LEU A 322 17.28 -13.46 2.37
CA LEU A 322 17.38 -13.84 0.96
C LEU A 322 16.40 -14.99 0.67
N VAL A 323 15.50 -14.79 -0.28
CA VAL A 323 14.56 -15.82 -0.76
C VAL A 323 14.87 -16.21 -2.19
N GLY A 324 14.64 -17.50 -2.51
CA GLY A 324 14.72 -18.01 -3.87
C GLY A 324 13.59 -17.45 -4.75
N VAL A 325 13.78 -17.53 -6.06
CA VAL A 325 12.74 -17.20 -7.06
C VAL A 325 12.18 -18.51 -7.61
N GLN A 326 10.86 -18.64 -7.66
CA GLN A 326 10.21 -19.78 -8.31
C GLN A 326 10.66 -19.89 -9.78
N GLY A 327 11.14 -21.07 -10.19
CA GLY A 327 11.57 -21.36 -11.57
C GLY A 327 13.02 -20.99 -11.90
N ALA A 328 13.76 -20.41 -10.95
CA ALA A 328 15.21 -20.27 -11.05
C ALA A 328 15.87 -21.34 -10.16
N SER A 329 16.65 -22.24 -10.77
CA SER A 329 17.57 -23.09 -10.03
C SER A 329 18.70 -22.22 -9.50
N TYR A 330 18.48 -21.53 -8.38
CA TYR A 330 19.61 -21.02 -7.60
C TYR A 330 20.29 -22.25 -7.02
N ASP A 331 21.38 -22.59 -7.70
CA ASP A 331 22.26 -23.71 -7.43
C ASP A 331 22.69 -23.66 -5.97
N SER A 332 21.94 -24.35 -5.12
CA SER A 332 22.00 -24.24 -3.66
C SER A 332 21.85 -22.80 -3.12
N ILE A 333 21.09 -22.62 -2.06
CA ILE A 333 21.47 -21.59 -1.08
C ILE A 333 22.77 -22.13 -0.48
N SER A 334 23.88 -22.14 -1.24
CA SER A 334 25.17 -22.47 -0.68
C SER A 334 25.40 -21.37 0.33
N ALA A 335 25.40 -21.77 1.60
CA ALA A 335 25.87 -20.99 2.73
C ALA A 335 27.38 -20.68 2.60
N SER A 336 27.84 -20.33 1.40
CA SER A 336 29.19 -19.91 1.10
C SER A 336 29.27 -18.40 1.37
N ASN A 337 29.43 -18.06 2.65
CA ASN A 337 30.04 -16.84 3.18
C ASN A 337 29.63 -15.48 2.56
N THR A 338 28.39 -15.03 2.72
CA THR A 338 28.08 -13.62 2.42
C THR A 338 27.15 -13.01 3.47
N ASN A 339 27.67 -11.98 4.14
CA ASN A 339 26.91 -11.16 5.08
C ASN A 339 25.66 -10.61 4.36
N LEU A 340 24.45 -11.04 4.79
CA LEU A 340 23.17 -10.62 4.17
C LEU A 340 23.00 -9.10 4.18
N GLN A 341 23.63 -8.42 5.15
CA GLN A 341 23.69 -6.96 5.19
C GLN A 341 24.49 -6.37 4.02
N GLU A 342 25.60 -6.99 3.62
CA GLU A 342 26.40 -6.55 2.47
C GLU A 342 25.64 -6.76 1.15
N GLN A 343 24.96 -7.91 1.00
CA GLN A 343 24.07 -8.13 -0.15
C GLN A 343 22.93 -7.11 -0.21
N PHE A 344 22.39 -6.74 0.95
CA PHE A 344 21.36 -5.72 1.04
C PHE A 344 21.87 -4.33 0.60
N LYS A 345 23.11 -3.96 0.96
CA LYS A 345 23.72 -2.68 0.54
C LYS A 345 23.78 -2.52 -0.98
N GLU A 346 23.89 -3.61 -1.73
CA GLU A 346 23.84 -3.60 -3.20
C GLU A 346 22.44 -3.30 -3.76
N ARG A 347 21.39 -3.48 -2.94
CA ARG A 347 19.98 -3.20 -3.25
C ARG A 347 19.49 -1.87 -2.66
N LEU A 348 20.37 -1.10 -2.02
CA LEU A 348 20.15 0.30 -1.67
C LEU A 348 20.80 1.18 -2.74
N ALA A 349 19.99 1.79 -3.60
CA ALA A 349 20.45 2.58 -4.73
C ALA A 349 20.33 4.10 -4.48
N LEU A 350 21.33 4.87 -4.90
CA LEU A 350 21.33 6.32 -4.86
C LEU A 350 21.43 6.82 -6.29
N TYR A 351 20.57 7.77 -6.66
CA TYR A 351 20.48 8.28 -8.03
C TYR A 351 20.79 9.78 -8.09
N ASN A 352 21.61 10.18 -9.05
CA ASN A 352 21.82 11.54 -9.49
C ASN A 352 21.32 11.70 -10.93
N ASN A 353 20.30 12.55 -11.13
CA ASN A 353 19.64 12.76 -12.43
C ASN A 353 19.28 11.45 -13.15
N ASN A 354 18.61 10.55 -12.44
CA ASN A 354 18.21 9.20 -12.88
C ASN A 354 19.36 8.21 -13.14
N ASN A 355 20.61 8.62 -13.02
CA ASN A 355 21.77 7.73 -13.11
C ASN A 355 22.20 7.27 -11.72
N ARG A 356 22.48 5.98 -11.58
CA ARG A 356 22.89 5.39 -10.30
C ARG A 356 24.32 5.83 -9.97
N MET A 357 24.53 6.40 -8.77
CA MET A 357 25.83 6.96 -8.34
C MET A 357 26.53 6.18 -7.23
N ASP A 358 25.81 5.28 -6.53
CA ASP A 358 26.39 4.41 -5.50
C ASP A 358 27.15 3.23 -6.09
N ILE A 359 26.59 2.63 -7.14
CA ILE A 359 27.17 1.53 -7.89
C ILE A 359 26.97 1.84 -9.35
N CYS A 360 28.08 2.00 -10.08
CA CYS A 360 28.05 2.12 -11.53
C CYS A 360 28.02 0.72 -12.14
N VAL A 361 26.89 0.38 -12.74
CA VAL A 361 26.65 -0.88 -13.43
C VAL A 361 27.02 -0.68 -14.90
N VAL A 362 28.11 -1.29 -15.35
CA VAL A 362 28.60 -1.13 -16.73
C VAL A 362 28.42 -2.45 -17.48
N ARG A 363 27.39 -2.52 -18.34
CA ARG A 363 27.12 -3.72 -19.13
C ARG A 363 28.20 -3.92 -20.19
N LYS A 364 28.35 -5.16 -20.64
CA LYS A 364 29.31 -5.52 -21.67
C LYS A 364 29.01 -4.75 -22.98
N ASP A 365 30.06 -4.28 -23.65
CA ASP A 365 29.99 -3.56 -24.92
C ASP A 365 29.08 -2.31 -24.87
N ASN A 366 29.00 -1.62 -23.72
CA ASN A 366 28.12 -0.47 -23.52
C ASN A 366 28.82 0.75 -22.88
N LEU A 367 29.42 1.58 -23.73
CA LEU A 367 30.07 2.82 -23.31
C LEU A 367 29.10 3.88 -22.77
N ASN A 368 27.79 3.78 -23.05
CA ASN A 368 26.81 4.72 -22.49
C ASN A 368 26.64 4.53 -20.99
N ASP A 369 26.81 3.32 -20.47
CA ASP A 369 26.79 3.07 -19.03
C ASP A 369 27.98 3.76 -18.33
N ILE A 370 29.14 3.83 -18.99
CA ILE A 370 30.32 4.56 -18.51
C ILE A 370 30.04 6.07 -18.48
N LYS A 371 29.46 6.63 -19.57
CA LYS A 371 29.06 8.04 -19.61
C LYS A 371 28.02 8.37 -18.55
N ALA A 372 27.03 7.51 -18.37
CA ALA A 372 25.99 7.65 -17.34
C ALA A 372 26.60 7.65 -15.93
N CYS A 373 27.54 6.74 -15.66
CA CYS A 373 28.31 6.74 -14.42
C CYS A 373 29.09 8.05 -14.23
N GLY A 374 29.83 8.48 -15.27
CA GLY A 374 30.59 9.73 -15.26
C GLY A 374 29.71 10.95 -14.95
N MET A 375 28.53 11.04 -15.56
CA MET A 375 27.53 12.07 -15.25
C MET A 375 27.01 11.97 -13.81
N ALA A 376 26.73 10.75 -13.33
CA ALA A 376 26.20 10.51 -11.99
C ALA A 376 27.18 10.95 -10.89
N ILE A 377 28.48 10.68 -11.08
CA ILE A 377 29.52 10.98 -10.10
C ILE A 377 30.21 12.33 -10.32
N GLY A 378 30.00 12.99 -11.46
CA GLY A 378 30.61 14.27 -11.83
C GLY A 378 32.03 14.13 -12.39
N ASN A 379 32.40 12.98 -12.96
CA ASN A 379 33.70 12.74 -13.57
C ASN A 379 33.67 13.02 -15.08
N GLN A 380 34.16 14.19 -15.49
CA GLN A 380 34.18 14.62 -16.90
C GLN A 380 35.10 13.76 -17.78
N SER A 381 36.14 13.15 -17.21
CA SER A 381 37.04 12.26 -17.97
C SER A 381 36.29 11.01 -18.45
N MET A 382 35.42 10.43 -17.61
CA MET A 382 34.57 9.31 -17.99
C MET A 382 33.53 9.67 -19.05
N VAL A 383 33.00 10.91 -19.00
CA VAL A 383 32.00 11.39 -19.97
C VAL A 383 32.64 11.63 -21.34
N ASN A 384 33.79 12.31 -21.36
CA ASN A 384 34.46 12.72 -22.59
C ASN A 384 35.28 11.59 -23.22
N ASN A 385 35.86 10.70 -22.41
CA ASN A 385 36.76 9.62 -22.85
C ASN A 385 36.33 8.26 -22.29
N PRO A 386 35.12 7.76 -22.60
CA PRO A 386 34.59 6.52 -22.01
C PRO A 386 35.44 5.28 -22.34
N GLU A 387 36.13 5.26 -23.47
CA GLU A 387 37.02 4.16 -23.89
C GLU A 387 38.15 3.90 -22.87
N ASN A 388 38.64 4.95 -22.19
CA ASN A 388 39.67 4.81 -21.16
C ASN A 388 39.21 3.98 -19.95
N TYR A 389 37.90 3.78 -19.81
CA TYR A 389 37.27 3.07 -18.71
C TYR A 389 36.63 1.75 -19.16
N LYS A 390 36.95 1.27 -20.37
CA LYS A 390 36.44 0.00 -20.92
C LYS A 390 36.72 -1.21 -20.03
N TYR A 391 37.75 -1.12 -19.19
CA TYR A 391 38.05 -2.13 -18.17
C TYR A 391 36.93 -2.36 -17.13
N LEU A 392 35.93 -1.47 -17.06
CA LEU A 392 34.73 -1.61 -16.22
C LEU A 392 33.62 -2.42 -16.88
N GLU A 393 33.70 -2.72 -18.18
CA GLU A 393 32.67 -3.50 -18.88
C GLU A 393 32.45 -4.86 -18.23
N GLY A 394 31.17 -5.22 -18.04
CA GLY A 394 30.78 -6.44 -17.34
C GLY A 394 30.96 -6.38 -15.83
N LYS A 395 31.23 -5.20 -15.26
CA LYS A 395 31.43 -4.99 -13.82
C LYS A 395 30.46 -3.98 -13.21
N ALA A 396 30.24 -4.13 -11.91
CA ALA A 396 29.64 -3.16 -11.01
C ALA A 396 30.73 -2.53 -10.14
N TRP A 397 31.00 -1.24 -10.33
CA TRP A 397 31.96 -0.46 -9.56
C TRP A 397 31.27 0.26 -8.39
N LYS A 398 31.75 0.04 -7.16
CA LYS A 398 31.23 0.65 -5.93
C LYS A 398 31.93 1.97 -5.66
N ASN A 399 31.15 3.06 -5.56
CA ASN A 399 31.67 4.39 -5.26
C ASN A 399 31.99 4.50 -3.77
N THR A 400 33.28 4.58 -3.40
CA THR A 400 33.75 4.64 -2.02
C THR A 400 33.45 5.97 -1.32
N GLY A 401 33.05 6.99 -2.09
CA GLY A 401 32.53 8.25 -1.58
C GLY A 401 31.15 8.15 -0.94
N ILE A 402 30.47 7.01 -1.07
CA ILE A 402 29.16 6.74 -0.49
C ILE A 402 29.29 5.58 0.49
N ASN A 403 29.12 5.87 1.78
CA ASN A 403 29.04 4.83 2.79
C ASN A 403 27.58 4.42 3.04
N LYS A 404 27.35 3.13 3.24
CA LYS A 404 26.04 2.55 3.53
C LYS A 404 26.13 1.73 4.81
N THR A 405 25.29 2.06 5.76
CA THR A 405 25.10 1.30 7.00
C THR A 405 23.88 0.39 6.83
N ALA A 406 24.04 -0.89 7.14
CA ALA A 406 22.97 -1.86 7.24
C ALA A 406 23.34 -2.81 8.38
N ASN A 407 22.80 -2.56 9.57
CA ASN A 407 23.01 -3.40 10.74
C ASN A 407 21.65 -3.82 11.32
N ASN A 408 21.66 -4.49 12.48
CA ASN A 408 20.44 -4.99 13.11
C ASN A 408 19.52 -3.92 13.71
N THR A 409 19.86 -2.62 13.71
CA THR A 409 18.97 -1.58 14.25
C THR A 409 18.73 -0.42 13.29
N THR A 410 19.65 -0.23 12.33
CA THR A 410 19.77 0.99 11.56
C THR A 410 20.19 0.67 10.12
N ILE A 411 19.48 1.30 9.19
CA ILE A 411 19.92 1.46 7.81
C ILE A 411 20.12 2.94 7.55
N ALA A 412 21.29 3.31 7.06
CA ALA A 412 21.64 4.70 6.79
C ALA A 412 22.56 4.85 5.58
N VAL A 413 22.68 6.07 5.08
CA VAL A 413 23.66 6.46 4.05
C VAL A 413 24.44 7.68 4.50
N ASN A 414 25.70 7.77 4.12
CA ASN A 414 26.51 8.97 4.26
C ASN A 414 27.16 9.27 2.90
N LEU A 415 26.78 10.41 2.32
CA LEU A 415 27.32 10.88 1.05
C LEU A 415 28.51 11.80 1.31
N GLY A 416 29.71 11.36 0.94
CA GLY A 416 30.91 12.19 0.93
C GLY A 416 31.16 12.83 -0.44
N ASN A 417 32.44 12.98 -0.79
CA ASN A 417 32.84 13.32 -2.14
C ASN A 417 32.94 12.05 -2.98
N ASN A 418 32.38 12.07 -4.20
CA ASN A 418 32.46 10.93 -5.09
C ASN A 418 33.91 10.55 -5.38
N SER A 419 34.18 9.26 -5.36
CA SER A 419 35.43 8.70 -5.84
C SER A 419 35.40 8.53 -7.37
N ALA A 420 36.53 8.18 -7.96
CA ALA A 420 36.63 7.83 -9.37
C ALA A 420 37.27 6.43 -9.51
N PRO A 421 36.83 5.61 -10.49
CA PRO A 421 37.46 4.33 -10.77
C PRO A 421 38.89 4.56 -11.29
N THR A 422 39.85 3.87 -10.70
CA THR A 422 41.28 3.98 -11.04
C THR A 422 41.83 2.76 -11.78
N SER A 423 41.22 1.58 -11.59
CA SER A 423 41.64 0.33 -12.23
C SER A 423 40.50 -0.69 -12.23
N SER A 424 40.71 -1.81 -12.94
CA SER A 424 39.73 -2.88 -13.10
C SER A 424 39.48 -3.70 -11.83
N GLU A 425 40.35 -3.60 -10.82
CA GLU A 425 40.31 -4.38 -9.58
C GLU A 425 39.91 -3.54 -8.36
N SER A 426 39.94 -2.21 -8.49
CA SER A 426 39.59 -1.30 -7.39
C SER A 426 38.08 -1.17 -7.24
N ASN A 427 37.52 -1.75 -6.17
CA ASN A 427 36.10 -1.64 -5.79
C ASN A 427 35.12 -2.14 -6.86
N THR A 428 35.53 -3.10 -7.69
CA THR A 428 34.68 -3.70 -8.72
C THR A 428 34.22 -5.10 -8.32
N THR A 429 33.06 -5.49 -8.83
CA THR A 429 32.52 -6.87 -8.75
C THR A 429 31.96 -7.23 -10.12
N ASN A 430 31.96 -8.51 -10.50
CA ASN A 430 31.36 -8.93 -11.77
C ASN A 430 29.84 -8.73 -11.72
N LEU A 431 29.22 -8.41 -12.85
CA LEU A 431 27.76 -8.29 -12.93
C LEU A 431 27.09 -9.65 -12.63
N PRO A 432 25.96 -9.63 -11.92
CA PRO A 432 25.18 -10.84 -11.70
C PRO A 432 24.61 -11.37 -13.02
N THR A 433 24.59 -12.69 -13.18
CA THR A 433 24.01 -13.35 -14.36
C THR A 433 22.80 -14.18 -13.96
N ASN A 434 21.67 -14.01 -14.65
CA ASN A 434 20.50 -14.87 -14.50
C ASN A 434 20.76 -16.16 -15.32
N THR A 435 21.44 -17.16 -14.77
CA THR A 435 21.48 -18.48 -15.41
C THR A 435 20.16 -19.21 -15.13
N THR A 436 19.27 -19.22 -16.12
CA THR A 436 18.13 -20.15 -16.11
C THR A 436 18.66 -21.53 -16.51
N ASN A 437 19.21 -22.29 -15.57
CA ASN A 437 19.38 -23.71 -15.81
C ASN A 437 17.98 -24.31 -16.00
N LYS A 438 17.70 -24.86 -17.18
CA LYS A 438 16.53 -25.70 -17.45
C LYS A 438 16.67 -27.02 -16.67
N ALA A 439 16.68 -26.95 -15.35
CA ALA A 439 16.56 -28.12 -14.50
C ALA A 439 15.11 -28.60 -14.61
N ARG A 440 14.94 -29.78 -15.21
CA ARG A 440 13.67 -30.49 -15.34
C ARG A 440 12.93 -30.47 -14.00
N PHE A 441 11.69 -29.99 -14.03
CA PHE A 441 10.76 -29.97 -12.91
C PHE A 441 10.62 -31.36 -12.27
N ALA A 442 11.10 -31.49 -11.03
CA ALA A 442 10.56 -32.44 -10.08
C ALA A 442 9.66 -31.65 -9.11
N SER A 443 8.37 -31.93 -9.19
CA SER A 443 7.31 -31.34 -8.37
C SER A 443 7.57 -31.54 -6.88
N TYR A 444 7.77 -30.45 -6.14
CA TYR A 444 7.48 -30.41 -4.71
C TYR A 444 6.22 -29.56 -4.51
N ALA A 445 5.08 -30.23 -4.59
CA ALA A 445 3.85 -29.76 -4.02
C ALA A 445 3.90 -29.98 -2.49
N LEU A 446 3.25 -29.06 -1.76
CA LEU A 446 2.87 -29.11 -0.35
C LEU A 446 3.87 -28.52 0.67
N ILE A 447 3.74 -27.21 0.89
CA ILE A 447 3.79 -26.66 2.25
C ILE A 447 2.45 -25.96 2.48
N LYS A 448 1.47 -26.73 2.96
CA LYS A 448 0.26 -26.21 3.61
C LYS A 448 0.65 -25.91 5.05
N ASN A 449 0.59 -24.63 5.43
CA ASN A 449 0.60 -24.22 6.83
C ASN A 449 -0.63 -24.79 7.54
N ALA A 450 -0.43 -25.55 8.61
CA ALA A 450 -1.40 -25.75 9.68
C ALA A 450 -0.66 -26.08 10.98
N PRO A 451 -0.71 -25.22 12.02
CA PRO A 451 -0.26 -25.59 13.35
C PRO A 451 -1.49 -25.79 14.25
N PHE A 452 -2.04 -27.01 14.31
CA PHE A 452 -2.82 -27.46 15.47
C PHE A 452 -2.67 -28.97 15.60
N ALA A 453 -1.63 -29.39 16.33
CA ALA A 453 -1.63 -30.68 16.98
C ALA A 453 -2.66 -30.64 18.11
N ARG A 454 -3.82 -31.29 17.93
CA ARG A 454 -4.63 -31.77 19.05
C ARG A 454 -4.41 -33.27 19.16
N TYR A 455 -3.90 -33.67 20.33
CA TYR A 455 -3.94 -35.04 20.82
C TYR A 455 -5.39 -35.51 20.97
N SER A 456 -5.68 -36.76 20.61
CA SER A 456 -6.69 -37.67 21.18
C SER A 456 -7.36 -38.53 20.11
N ALA A 457 -6.91 -39.77 19.96
CA ALA A 457 -7.77 -40.93 19.75
C ALA A 457 -6.94 -42.20 20.00
N THR A 458 -7.24 -42.89 21.10
CA THR A 458 -6.84 -44.27 21.40
C THR A 458 -7.52 -45.25 20.42
N PRO A 459 -6.91 -46.41 20.14
CA PRO A 459 -7.47 -47.40 19.22
C PRO A 459 -8.40 -48.39 19.93
N ASN A 460 -9.59 -48.58 19.36
CA ASN A 460 -10.32 -49.85 19.26
C ASN A 460 -11.35 -49.74 18.13
#